data_AF-A0A1C3U6J0-F1
#
_entry.id   AF-A0A1C3U6J0-F1
#
_cell.length_a   1.000
_cell.length_b   1.000
_cell.length_c   1.000
_cell.angle_alpha   90.00
_cell.angle_beta   90.00
_cell.angle_gamma   90.00
#
_symmetry.space_group_name_H-M   'P 1'
#
loop_
_entity.id
_entity.type
_entity.pdbx_description
1 polymer ?
#
loop_
_entity_poly.entity_id
_entity_poly.type
_entity_poly.pdbx_seq_one_letter_code
_entity_poly.pdbx_strand_id
1 'polypeptide(L)' 'MADVEASVRDLVERDHDCTERALAQMDLRRKINLLIAEWKAAGGSDVLPNVRDRVRLRAVKTGGNSARAAERR' A
#
# COMPACT_ATOMS: atom_id res chain seq x y z
N MET A 1 -4.83 44.47 28.00
CA MET A 1 -4.07 43.22 28.22
C MET A 1 -4.99 42.00 28.11
N ALA A 2 -6.12 41.95 28.83
CA ALA A 2 -7.07 40.83 28.76
C ALA A 2 -7.68 40.58 27.37
N ASP A 3 -8.02 41.63 26.61
CA ASP A 3 -8.58 41.46 25.25
C ASP A 3 -7.58 40.90 24.23
N VAL A 4 -6.29 41.20 24.41
CA VAL A 4 -5.22 40.67 23.57
C VAL A 4 -5.03 39.18 23.88
N GLU A 5 -5.08 38.81 25.15
CA GLU A 5 -5.01 37.41 25.58
C GLU A 5 -6.21 36.59 25.11
N ALA A 6 -7.42 37.15 25.16
CA ALA A 6 -8.63 36.52 24.66
C ALA A 6 -8.60 36.31 23.13
N SER A 7 -8.05 37.28 22.39
CA SER A 7 -7.88 37.19 20.93
C SER A 7 -6.84 36.15 20.52
N VAL A 8 -5.71 36.08 21.24
CA VAL A 8 -4.71 35.02 21.04
C VAL A 8 -5.31 33.65 21.35
N ARG A 9 -6.12 33.54 22.39
CA ARG A 9 -6.79 32.29 22.77
C ARG A 9 -7.83 31.87 21.74
N ASP A 10 -8.64 32.79 21.22
CA ASP A 10 -9.61 32.51 20.14
C ASP A 10 -8.90 32.15 18.82
N LEU A 11 -7.74 32.74 18.50
CA LEU A 11 -6.92 32.33 17.34
C LEU A 11 -6.33 30.92 17.48
N VAL A 12 -5.92 30.54 18.70
CA VAL A 12 -5.44 29.20 19.03
C VAL A 12 -6.59 28.18 19.02
N GLU A 13 -7.74 28.52 19.60
CA GLU A 13 -8.96 27.67 19.61
C GLU A 13 -9.60 27.53 18.22
N ARG A 14 -9.42 28.51 17.32
CA ARG A 14 -9.92 28.47 15.93
C ARG A 14 -9.01 27.75 14.93
N ASP A 15 -8.05 26.96 15.40
CA ASP A 15 -7.40 25.91 14.60
C ASP A 15 -6.47 26.43 13.47
N HIS A 16 -5.79 27.56 13.66
CA HIS A 16 -4.64 27.92 12.82
C HIS A 16 -3.36 27.14 13.16
N ASP A 17 -3.36 26.40 14.28
CA ASP A 17 -2.33 25.41 14.56
C ASP A 17 -2.77 24.04 14.04
N CYS A 18 -2.50 23.78 12.77
CA CYS A 18 -2.77 22.48 12.18
C CYS A 18 -1.69 21.43 12.50
N THR A 19 -0.73 21.72 13.38
CA THR A 19 0.46 20.88 13.61
C THR A 19 0.08 19.46 14.01
N GLU A 20 -0.79 19.27 14.98
CA GLU A 20 -1.21 17.94 15.43
C GLU A 20 -1.94 17.16 14.34
N ARG A 21 -2.83 17.81 13.59
CA ARG A 21 -3.54 17.18 12.47
C ARG A 21 -2.58 16.84 11.32
N ALA A 22 -1.62 17.72 11.04
CA ALA A 22 -0.59 17.50 10.03
C ALA A 22 0.33 16.34 10.44
N LEU A 23 0.74 16.26 11.71
CA LEU A 23 1.53 15.15 12.25
C LEU A 23 0.77 13.82 12.15
N ALA A 24 -0.51 13.80 12.54
CA ALA A 24 -1.36 12.62 12.38
C ALA A 24 -1.50 12.20 10.90
N GLN A 25 -1.65 13.16 9.99
CA GLN A 25 -1.72 12.89 8.56
C GLN A 25 -0.40 12.34 8.00
N MET A 26 0.75 12.87 8.45
CA MET A 26 2.07 12.38 8.06
C MET A 26 2.31 10.94 8.53
N ASP A 27 1.87 10.60 9.75
CA ASP A 27 1.95 9.24 10.28
C ASP A 27 1.07 8.27 9.48
N LEU A 28 -0.17 8.66 9.18
CA LEU A 28 -1.05 7.88 8.29
C LEU A 28 -0.43 7.67 6.91
N ARG A 29 0.19 8.71 6.33
CA ARG A 29 0.88 8.60 5.04
C ARG A 29 2.03 7.60 5.10
N ARG A 30 2.78 7.57 6.20
CA ARG A 30 3.86 6.59 6.42
C ARG A 30 3.31 5.16 6.47
N LYS A 31 2.23 4.93 7.22
CA LYS A 31 1.56 3.63 7.31
C LYS A 31 1.06 3.15 5.95
N ILE A 32 0.42 4.02 5.17
CA ILE A 32 -0.04 3.70 3.82
C ILE A 32 1.12 3.33 2.91
N ASN A 33 2.22 4.09 2.94
CA ASN A 33 3.38 3.79 2.11
C ASN A 33 4.00 2.42 2.45
N LEU A 34 4.03 2.04 3.73
CA LEU A 34 4.50 0.73 4.16
C LEU A 34 3.60 -0.39 3.63
N LEU A 35 2.28 -0.25 3.77
CA LEU A 35 1.33 -1.21 3.22
C LEU A 35 1.43 -1.34 1.69
N ILE A 36 1.63 -0.23 0.98
CA ILE A 36 1.86 -0.25 -0.47
C ILE A 36 3.16 -0.99 -0.78
N ALA A 37 4.23 -0.77 -0.02
CA ALA A 37 5.51 -1.44 -0.22
C ALA A 37 5.37 -2.97 0.00
N GLU A 38 4.68 -3.39 1.05
CA GLU A 38 4.39 -4.80 1.33
C GLU A 38 3.54 -5.43 0.22
N TRP A 39 2.49 -4.75 -0.21
CA TRP A 39 1.64 -5.20 -1.32
C TRP A 39 2.44 -5.33 -2.63
N LYS A 40 3.35 -4.38 -2.92
CA LYS A 40 4.26 -4.46 -4.08
C LYS A 40 5.22 -5.64 -3.95
N ALA A 41 5.82 -5.85 -2.79
CA ALA A 41 6.74 -6.95 -2.53
C ALA A 41 6.05 -8.33 -2.65
N ALA A 42 4.74 -8.39 -2.36
CA ALA A 42 3.90 -9.57 -2.58
C ALA A 42 3.50 -9.79 -4.05
N GLY A 43 4.04 -9.00 -4.99
CA GLY A 43 3.72 -9.10 -6.43
C GLY A 43 2.44 -8.37 -6.83
N GLY A 44 1.84 -7.56 -5.95
CA GLY A 44 0.62 -6.81 -6.26
C GLY A 44 0.78 -5.80 -7.40
N SER A 45 2.01 -5.33 -7.65
CA SER A 45 2.32 -4.42 -8.76
C SER A 45 2.78 -5.12 -10.03
N ASP A 46 2.86 -6.45 -10.03
CA ASP A 46 3.25 -7.19 -11.22
C ASP A 46 2.11 -7.16 -12.25
N VAL A 47 2.47 -6.97 -13.52
CA VAL A 47 1.50 -7.03 -14.61
C VAL A 47 0.96 -8.46 -14.66
N LEU A 48 -0.36 -8.59 -14.49
CA LEU A 48 -1.01 -9.90 -14.59
C LEU A 48 -0.77 -10.49 -15.99
N PRO A 49 -0.43 -11.79 -16.09
CA PRO A 49 -0.16 -12.41 -17.37
C PRO A 49 -1.38 -12.30 -18.29
N ASN A 50 -1.13 -11.88 -19.53
CA ASN A 50 -2.19 -11.76 -20.53
C ASN A 50 -2.69 -13.16 -20.94
N VAL A 51 -3.76 -13.22 -21.77
CA VAL A 51 -4.37 -14.50 -22.18
C VAL A 51 -3.35 -15.45 -22.82
N ARG A 52 -2.43 -14.94 -23.65
CA ARG A 52 -1.39 -15.75 -24.31
C ARG A 52 -0.40 -16.31 -23.29
N ASP A 53 0.02 -15.51 -22.32
CA ASP A 53 0.93 -15.91 -21.25
C ASP A 53 0.29 -16.97 -20.36
N ARG A 54 -1.02 -16.82 -20.06
CA ARG A 54 -1.78 -17.81 -19.29
C ARG A 54 -1.89 -19.16 -20.00
N VAL A 55 -2.12 -19.16 -21.32
CA VAL A 55 -2.16 -20.39 -22.12
C VAL A 55 -0.80 -21.08 -22.13
N ARG A 56 0.29 -20.34 -22.30
CA ARG A 56 1.67 -20.86 -22.22
C ARG A 56 1.99 -21.45 -20.85
N LEU A 57 1.67 -20.73 -19.77
CA LEU A 57 1.83 -21.21 -18.40
C LEU A 57 1.05 -22.51 -18.14
N ARG A 58 -0.17 -22.61 -18.67
CA ARG A 58 -1.00 -23.82 -18.54
C ARG A 58 -0.36 -25.01 -19.27
N ALA A 59 0.19 -24.81 -20.46
CA ALA A 59 0.89 -25.85 -21.21
C ALA A 59 2.16 -26.33 -20.48
N VAL A 60 2.96 -25.39 -19.95
CA VAL A 60 4.16 -25.71 -19.15
C VAL A 60 3.80 -26.48 -17.88
N LYS A 61 2.74 -26.08 -17.17
CA LYS A 61 2.25 -26.80 -15.98
C LYS A 61 1.81 -28.23 -16.30
N THR A 62 1.12 -28.44 -17.42
CA THR A 62 0.72 -29.78 -17.87
C THR A 62 1.93 -30.65 -18.20
N GLY A 63 2.92 -30.11 -18.93
CA GLY A 63 4.16 -30.83 -19.26
C GLY A 63 5.02 -31.16 -18.03
N GLY A 64 5.11 -30.25 -17.06
CA GLY A 64 5.82 -30.49 -15.80
C GLY A 64 5.13 -31.53 -14.91
N ASN A 65 3.79 -31.55 -14.90
CA ASN A 65 3.04 -32.58 -14.20
C ASN A 65 3.20 -33.97 -14.84
N SER A 66 3.24 -34.06 -16.18
CA SER A 66 3.47 -35.33 -16.86
C SER A 66 4.89 -35.84 -16.66
N ALA A 67 5.90 -34.96 -16.65
CA ALA A 67 7.29 -35.34 -16.38
C ALA A 67 7.47 -35.88 -14.95
N ARG A 68 6.90 -35.19 -13.94
CA ARG A 68 6.92 -35.64 -12.53
C ARG A 68 6.12 -36.93 -12.30
N ALA A 69 5.12 -37.22 -13.12
CA ALA A 69 4.37 -38.48 -13.05
C ALA A 69 5.15 -39.66 -13.65
N ALA A 70 5.98 -39.41 -14.67
CA ALA A 70 6.83 -40.43 -15.29
C ALA A 70 8.01 -40.83 -14.40
N GLU A 71 8.59 -39.89 -13.65
CA GLU A 71 9.68 -40.14 -12.68
C GLU A 71 9.25 -40.98 -11.45
N ARG A 72 7.94 -41.16 -11.23
CA ARG A 72 7.38 -41.91 -10.09
C ARG A 72 6.95 -43.33 -10.43
N ARG A 73 7.13 -43.79 -11.68
CA ARG A 73 6.88 -45.16 -12.14
C ARG A 73 8.19 -45.90 -12.32
#